data_AF-A0A6B1HVM3-F1
#
_entry.id   AF-A0A6B1HVM3-F1
#
_cell.length_a   1.000
_cell.length_b   1.000
_cell.length_c   1.000
_cell.angle_alpha   90.00
_cell.angle_beta   90.00
_cell.angle_gamma   90.00
#
_symmetry.space_group_name_H-M   'P 1'
#
loop_
_entity.id
_entity.type
_entity.pdbx_description
1 polymer ?
#
loop_
_entity_poly.entity_id
_entity_poly.type
_entity_poly.pdbx_seq_one_letter_code
_entity_poly.pdbx_strand_id
1 'polypeptide(L)'
;MKRLVATAALLSTALAGAQEPGAMIEWPYVGAEQAHTKYSAVGDITAANVDELEIVWQWEPNEMPLEEYGTRPGPFQATPIMIGNILYLSTMYTRVVALDAETGTEVWRGATPFPTKANPMTYRARSGRQFVVIATGTGSDAALVAFARPK
;
A
#
# COMPACT_ATOMS: atom_id res chain seq x y z
N MET A 1 -36.68 40.47 39.95
CA MET A 1 -36.08 39.13 39.99
C MET A 1 -35.50 38.83 38.60
N LYS A 2 -34.19 38.98 38.41
CA LYS A 2 -33.49 38.66 37.14
C LYS A 2 -32.75 37.33 37.34
N ARG A 3 -33.14 36.29 36.60
CA ARG A 3 -32.46 34.98 36.62
C ARG A 3 -31.27 35.04 35.66
N LEU A 4 -30.05 34.93 36.19
CA LEU A 4 -28.85 34.66 35.41
C LEU A 4 -28.81 33.16 35.09
N VAL A 5 -28.76 32.82 33.80
CA VAL A 5 -28.46 31.47 33.34
C VAL A 5 -26.97 31.46 33.01
N ALA A 6 -26.18 30.69 33.76
CA ALA A 6 -24.77 30.47 33.49
C ALA A 6 -24.62 29.28 32.55
N THR A 7 -24.14 29.52 31.33
CA THR A 7 -23.80 28.48 30.37
C THR A 7 -22.41 27.95 30.68
N ALA A 8 -22.30 26.71 31.17
CA ALA A 8 -21.02 26.04 31.34
C ALA A 8 -20.57 25.49 29.98
N ALA A 9 -19.49 26.05 29.44
CA ALA A 9 -18.81 25.48 28.28
C ALA A 9 -17.95 24.30 28.73
N LEU A 10 -18.34 23.08 28.36
CA LEU A 10 -17.50 21.89 28.51
C LEU A 10 -16.39 21.96 27.44
N LEU A 11 -15.17 22.29 27.86
CA LEU A 11 -13.98 22.05 27.04
C LEU A 11 -13.73 20.54 27.00
N SER A 12 -14.08 19.91 25.89
CA SER A 12 -13.59 18.56 25.59
C SER A 12 -12.11 18.67 25.20
N THR A 13 -11.22 18.39 26.14
CA THR A 13 -9.82 18.11 25.82
C THR A 13 -9.77 16.83 25.00
N ALA A 14 -9.52 16.96 23.70
CA ALA A 14 -9.15 15.82 22.88
C ALA A 14 -7.82 15.29 23.44
N LEU A 15 -7.85 14.15 24.13
CA LEU A 15 -6.63 13.37 24.32
C LEU A 15 -6.16 12.99 22.93
N ALA A 16 -5.03 13.56 22.49
CA ALA A 16 -4.23 12.96 21.44
C ALA A 16 -3.89 11.55 21.93
N GLY A 17 -4.54 10.54 21.36
CA GLY A 17 -4.24 9.15 21.68
C GLY A 17 -2.78 8.91 21.36
N ALA A 18 -1.99 8.57 22.38
CA ALA A 18 -0.67 8.01 22.14
C ALA A 18 -0.88 6.75 21.27
N GLN A 19 -0.16 6.68 20.15
CA GLN A 19 -0.13 5.47 19.33
C GLN A 19 0.34 4.32 20.23
N GLU A 20 -0.46 3.27 20.36
CA GLU A 20 -0.07 2.08 21.12
C GLU A 20 1.24 1.52 20.54
N PRO A 21 2.30 1.36 21.35
CA PRO A 21 3.56 0.79 20.88
C PRO A 21 3.32 -0.58 20.23
N GLY A 22 3.77 -0.75 18.99
CA GLY A 22 3.61 -2.00 18.24
C GLY A 22 2.25 -2.21 17.58
N ALA A 23 1.35 -1.22 17.57
CA ALA A 23 0.16 -1.30 16.73
C ALA A 23 0.56 -1.30 15.23
N MET A 24 0.00 -2.23 14.47
CA MET A 24 0.18 -2.26 13.01
C MET A 24 -0.41 -1.01 12.37
N ILE A 25 0.39 -0.34 11.53
CA ILE A 25 -0.01 0.88 10.82
C ILE A 25 0.00 0.59 9.33
N GLU A 26 -1.18 0.58 8.73
CA GLU A 26 -1.32 0.30 7.29
C GLU A 26 -0.85 1.47 6.41
N TRP A 27 -0.55 1.15 5.14
CA TRP A 27 -0.25 2.12 4.10
C TRP A 27 -1.12 1.85 2.86
N PRO A 28 -2.44 2.09 2.93
CA PRO A 28 -3.39 1.61 1.91
C PRO A 28 -3.37 2.43 0.60
N TYR A 29 -2.68 3.58 0.58
CA TYR A 29 -2.53 4.44 -0.59
C TYR A 29 -1.05 4.66 -0.86
N VAL A 30 -0.66 4.74 -2.14
CA VAL A 30 0.72 5.07 -2.56
C VAL A 30 1.24 6.35 -1.89
N GLY A 31 0.36 7.31 -1.60
CA GLY A 31 0.70 8.57 -0.94
C GLY A 31 0.39 8.63 0.55
N ALA A 32 0.37 7.49 1.25
CA ALA A 32 -0.09 7.30 2.64
C ALA A 32 -1.61 7.42 2.81
N GLU A 33 -2.19 8.49 2.29
CA GLU A 33 -3.62 8.82 2.39
C GLU A 33 -4.14 9.43 1.08
N GLN A 34 -5.43 9.79 1.02
CA GLN A 34 -6.09 10.23 -0.22
C GLN A 34 -5.57 11.54 -0.79
N ALA A 35 -5.13 12.48 0.04
CA ALA A 35 -4.47 13.73 -0.34
C ALA A 35 -3.01 13.52 -0.78
N HIS A 36 -2.49 12.29 -0.70
CA HIS A 36 -1.16 11.90 -1.14
C HIS A 36 -0.02 12.72 -0.52
N THR A 37 -0.12 13.05 0.76
CA THR A 37 0.91 13.80 1.51
C THR A 37 2.25 13.08 1.58
N LYS A 38 2.28 11.74 1.42
CA LYS A 38 3.47 10.89 1.61
C LYS A 38 4.09 11.00 3.01
N TYR A 39 3.30 11.46 3.99
CA TYR A 39 3.73 11.62 5.36
C TYR A 39 3.45 10.35 6.16
N SER A 40 4.43 9.89 6.94
CA SER A 40 4.28 8.83 7.93
C SER A 40 4.20 9.45 9.33
N ALA A 41 3.16 9.10 10.09
CA ALA A 41 3.05 9.51 11.49
C ALA A 41 3.78 8.57 12.47
N VAL A 42 4.33 7.45 11.97
CA VAL A 42 5.08 6.47 12.78
C VAL A 42 6.45 7.05 13.13
N GLY A 43 6.84 6.96 14.41
CA GLY A 43 8.02 7.63 14.95
C GLY A 43 9.12 6.69 15.47
N ASP A 44 9.06 5.39 15.17
CA ASP A 44 10.06 4.42 15.67
C ASP A 44 11.45 4.66 15.05
N ILE A 45 11.48 5.17 13.80
CA ILE A 45 12.69 5.61 13.11
C ILE A 45 12.78 7.14 13.21
N THR A 46 13.90 7.62 13.71
CA THR A 46 14.17 9.04 13.98
C THR A 46 15.55 9.42 13.47
N ALA A 47 15.86 10.72 13.47
CA ALA A 47 17.21 11.19 13.14
C ALA A 47 18.29 10.69 14.12
N ALA A 48 17.91 10.19 15.30
CA ALA A 48 18.85 9.74 16.33
C ALA A 48 19.22 8.25 16.23
N ASN A 49 18.48 7.45 15.45
CA ASN A 49 18.70 6.00 15.32
C ASN A 49 18.63 5.49 13.86
N VAL A 50 18.50 6.37 12.87
CA VAL A 50 18.41 5.99 11.45
C VAL A 50 19.67 5.26 10.94
N ASP A 51 20.80 5.47 11.58
CA ASP A 51 22.07 4.80 11.32
C ASP A 51 22.13 3.36 11.82
N GLU A 52 21.16 2.92 12.62
CA GLU A 52 21.02 1.54 13.12
C GLU A 52 20.21 0.64 12.17
N LEU A 53 19.70 1.16 11.05
CA LEU A 53 18.90 0.38 10.11
C LEU A 53 19.70 -0.75 9.46
N GLU A 54 19.09 -1.94 9.41
CA GLU A 54 19.61 -3.11 8.72
C GLU A 54 18.64 -3.64 7.67
N ILE A 55 19.14 -4.43 6.72
CA ILE A 55 18.31 -5.16 5.78
C ILE A 55 17.75 -6.39 6.51
N VAL A 56 16.47 -6.34 6.86
CA VAL A 56 15.78 -7.45 7.54
C VAL A 56 15.25 -8.52 6.57
N TRP A 57 14.94 -8.14 5.34
CA TRP A 57 14.62 -9.05 4.24
C TRP A 57 14.84 -8.36 2.88
N GLN A 58 15.02 -9.18 1.85
CA GLN A 58 15.09 -8.75 0.45
C GLN A 58 14.27 -9.71 -0.40
N TRP A 59 13.41 -9.16 -1.27
CA TRP A 59 12.66 -9.93 -2.25
C TRP A 59 13.04 -9.49 -3.67
N GLU A 60 13.15 -10.46 -4.57
CA GLU A 60 13.49 -10.21 -5.96
C GLU A 60 12.37 -10.70 -6.89
N PRO A 61 11.91 -9.87 -7.84
CA PRO A 61 10.87 -10.27 -8.79
C PRO A 61 11.33 -11.38 -9.74
N ASN A 62 12.65 -11.57 -9.87
CA ASN A 62 13.30 -12.61 -10.69
C ASN A 62 12.81 -12.62 -12.15
N GLU A 63 12.50 -11.45 -12.71
CA GLU A 63 12.08 -11.34 -14.10
C GLU A 63 13.28 -11.39 -15.02
N MET A 64 13.22 -12.26 -16.03
CA MET A 64 14.27 -12.46 -17.02
C MET A 64 13.87 -11.83 -18.37
N PRO A 65 14.83 -11.50 -19.24
CA PRO A 65 14.54 -11.14 -20.62
C PRO A 65 13.60 -12.14 -21.30
N LEU A 66 12.64 -11.66 -22.09
CA LEU A 66 11.81 -12.51 -22.93
C LEU A 66 12.35 -12.44 -24.35
N GLU A 67 13.23 -13.39 -24.70
CA GLU A 67 13.96 -13.42 -25.97
C GLU A 67 13.03 -13.42 -27.18
N GLU A 68 11.91 -14.16 -27.11
CA GLU A 68 10.91 -14.24 -28.19
C GLU A 68 10.33 -12.87 -28.58
N TYR A 69 10.29 -11.92 -27.65
CA TYR A 69 9.82 -10.56 -27.87
C TYR A 69 10.94 -9.52 -27.94
N GLY A 70 12.20 -9.94 -27.81
CA GLY A 70 13.36 -9.03 -27.74
C GLY A 70 13.29 -8.03 -26.58
N THR A 71 12.68 -8.41 -25.45
CA THR A 71 12.48 -7.50 -24.31
C THR A 71 13.40 -7.81 -23.14
N ARG A 72 13.63 -6.80 -22.29
CA ARG A 72 14.29 -6.91 -20.99
C ARG A 72 13.37 -6.34 -19.91
N PRO A 73 13.48 -6.80 -18.65
CA PRO A 73 12.73 -6.21 -17.55
C PRO A 73 12.97 -4.70 -17.51
N GLY A 74 11.87 -3.94 -17.42
CA GLY A 74 11.92 -2.48 -17.35
C GLY A 74 12.43 -1.98 -16.00
N PRO A 75 12.41 -0.65 -15.76
CA PRO A 75 12.66 -0.14 -14.42
C PRO A 75 11.58 -0.63 -13.43
N PHE A 76 12.00 -1.04 -12.24
CA PHE A 76 11.11 -1.40 -11.15
C PHE A 76 10.76 -0.15 -10.33
N GLN A 77 9.59 0.41 -10.58
CA GLN A 77 9.15 1.71 -10.04
C GLN A 77 7.93 1.60 -9.14
N ALA A 78 7.58 0.38 -8.73
CA ALA A 78 6.41 0.16 -7.91
C ALA A 78 6.61 0.76 -6.52
N THR A 79 5.61 1.52 -6.07
CA THR A 79 5.41 1.86 -4.67
C THR A 79 4.34 0.91 -4.13
N PRO A 80 4.67 0.03 -3.16
CA PRO A 80 3.69 -0.90 -2.62
C PRO A 80 2.60 -0.17 -1.81
N ILE A 81 1.45 -0.83 -1.66
CA ILE A 81 0.48 -0.52 -0.60
C ILE A 81 0.50 -1.65 0.42
N MET A 82 0.27 -1.34 1.69
CA MET A 82 0.21 -2.32 2.78
C MET A 82 -1.19 -2.36 3.39
N ILE A 83 -1.78 -3.56 3.41
CA ILE A 83 -3.13 -3.83 3.93
C ILE A 83 -3.09 -5.17 4.66
N GLY A 84 -3.49 -5.20 5.93
CA GLY A 84 -3.58 -6.42 6.72
C GLY A 84 -2.27 -7.22 6.77
N ASN A 85 -1.15 -6.55 7.01
CA ASN A 85 0.22 -7.10 7.00
C ASN A 85 0.71 -7.63 5.65
N ILE A 86 0.01 -7.34 4.54
CA ILE A 86 0.40 -7.78 3.20
C ILE A 86 0.77 -6.58 2.33
N LEU A 87 1.94 -6.61 1.73
CA LEU A 87 2.40 -5.68 0.71
C LEU A 87 1.89 -6.12 -0.66
N TYR A 88 1.26 -5.22 -1.41
CA TYR A 88 0.83 -5.44 -2.78
C TYR A 88 1.61 -4.53 -3.73
N LEU A 89 2.13 -5.08 -4.82
CA LEU A 89 2.88 -4.33 -5.84
C LEU A 89 2.87 -5.05 -7.19
N SER A 90 3.08 -4.28 -8.27
CA SER A 90 3.34 -4.81 -9.61
C SER A 90 4.80 -5.16 -9.82
N THR A 91 5.09 -6.07 -10.75
CA THR A 91 6.44 -6.27 -11.30
C THR A 91 6.60 -5.50 -12.62
N MET A 92 7.70 -5.71 -13.36
CA MET A 92 8.00 -4.97 -14.60
C MET A 92 7.28 -5.55 -15.83
N TYR A 93 6.88 -6.83 -15.76
CA TYR A 93 6.03 -7.48 -16.76
C TYR A 93 4.59 -7.67 -16.26
N THR A 94 4.08 -8.88 -16.36
CA THR A 94 2.65 -9.22 -16.37
C THR A 94 2.18 -9.73 -15.01
N ARG A 95 2.67 -9.13 -13.90
CA ARG A 95 2.40 -9.68 -12.57
C ARG A 95 2.09 -8.63 -11.52
N VAL A 96 1.22 -9.03 -10.60
CA VAL A 96 1.04 -8.44 -9.28
C VAL A 96 1.43 -9.48 -8.25
N VAL A 97 2.14 -9.06 -7.20
CA VAL A 97 2.57 -9.93 -6.10
C VAL A 97 2.02 -9.41 -4.78
N ALA A 98 1.85 -10.34 -3.86
CA ALA A 98 1.52 -10.09 -2.46
C ALA A 98 2.62 -10.70 -1.59
N LEU A 99 3.24 -9.88 -0.75
CA LEU A 99 4.31 -10.29 0.16
C LEU A 99 3.84 -10.10 1.61
N ASP A 100 4.21 -11.02 2.49
CA ASP A 100 4.12 -10.77 3.93
C ASP A 100 5.07 -9.61 4.32
N ALA A 101 4.55 -8.60 5.02
CA ALA A 101 5.27 -7.35 5.27
C ALA A 101 6.44 -7.50 6.25
N GLU A 102 6.38 -8.48 7.16
CA GLU A 102 7.42 -8.71 8.17
C GLU A 102 8.55 -9.58 7.63
N THR A 103 8.24 -10.56 6.79
CA THR A 103 9.22 -11.57 6.34
C THR A 103 9.67 -11.39 4.89
N GLY A 104 8.94 -10.62 4.08
CA GLY A 104 9.17 -10.51 2.63
C GLY A 104 8.77 -11.75 1.84
N THR A 105 8.16 -12.75 2.48
CA THR A 105 7.74 -14.01 1.83
C THR A 105 6.61 -13.74 0.83
N GLU A 106 6.76 -14.20 -0.41
CA GLU A 106 5.68 -14.14 -1.38
C GLU A 106 4.55 -15.11 -1.01
N VAL A 107 3.39 -14.55 -0.67
CA VAL A 107 2.21 -15.34 -0.29
C VAL A 107 1.28 -15.59 -1.48
N TRP A 108 1.36 -14.75 -2.52
CA TRP A 108 0.57 -14.90 -3.73
C TRP A 108 1.15 -14.10 -4.90
N ARG A 109 0.90 -14.57 -6.12
CA ARG A 109 1.20 -13.90 -7.38
C ARG A 109 0.06 -14.11 -8.37
N GLY A 110 -0.34 -13.05 -9.05
CA GLY A 110 -1.36 -13.06 -10.09
C GLY A 110 -0.85 -12.52 -11.42
N ALA A 111 -1.27 -13.14 -12.51
CA ALA A 111 -0.98 -12.66 -13.84
C ALA A 111 -1.90 -11.48 -14.22
N THR A 112 -1.35 -10.49 -14.92
CA THR A 112 -2.09 -9.49 -15.68
C THR A 112 -2.05 -9.87 -17.16
N PRO A 113 -3.06 -9.49 -17.96
CA PRO A 113 -3.08 -9.80 -19.39
C PRO A 113 -1.96 -9.08 -20.16
N PHE A 114 -1.45 -7.97 -19.64
CA PHE A 114 -0.39 -7.19 -20.27
C PHE A 114 0.64 -6.73 -19.23
N PRO A 115 1.81 -6.21 -19.65
CA PRO A 115 2.77 -5.63 -18.72
C PRO A 115 2.18 -4.43 -17.97
N THR A 116 2.58 -4.24 -16.71
CA THR A 116 2.18 -3.09 -15.91
C THR A 116 3.38 -2.47 -15.21
N LYS A 117 3.32 -1.16 -15.01
CA LYS A 117 4.23 -0.41 -14.12
C LYS A 117 3.43 0.49 -13.18
N ALA A 118 2.12 0.29 -13.13
CA ALA A 118 1.23 1.11 -12.32
C ALA A 118 1.33 0.68 -10.86
N ASN A 119 1.08 1.61 -9.95
CA ASN A 119 0.92 1.28 -8.55
C ASN A 119 -0.50 0.77 -8.29
N PRO A 120 -0.68 -0.17 -7.35
CA PRO A 120 -2.00 -0.66 -7.00
C PRO A 120 -2.81 0.40 -6.23
N MET A 121 -4.13 0.28 -6.31
CA MET A 121 -5.06 0.93 -5.38
C MET A 121 -6.03 -0.11 -4.81
N THR A 122 -6.63 0.20 -3.66
CA THR A 122 -7.63 -0.66 -3.02
C THR A 122 -8.95 0.06 -2.80
N TYR A 123 -10.06 -0.69 -2.80
CA TYR A 123 -11.37 -0.20 -2.38
C TYR A 123 -12.27 -1.35 -1.93
N ARG A 124 -13.36 -1.02 -1.22
CA ARG A 124 -14.43 -1.97 -0.88
C ARG A 124 -15.68 -1.64 -1.69
N ALA A 125 -16.17 -2.62 -2.46
CA ALA A 125 -17.40 -2.45 -3.26
C ALA A 125 -18.66 -2.61 -2.40
N ARG A 126 -19.83 -2.25 -2.97
CA ARG A 126 -21.16 -2.46 -2.34
C ARG A 126 -21.43 -3.91 -1.90
N SER A 127 -20.74 -4.88 -2.51
CA SER A 127 -20.82 -6.29 -2.14
C SER A 127 -20.13 -6.62 -0.82
N GLY A 128 -19.46 -5.66 -0.17
CA GLY A 128 -18.64 -5.86 1.01
C GLY A 128 -17.25 -6.43 0.71
N ARG A 129 -16.98 -6.82 -0.54
CA ARG A 129 -15.67 -7.36 -0.95
C ARG A 129 -14.65 -6.24 -1.17
N GLN A 130 -13.43 -6.48 -0.70
CA GLN A 130 -12.26 -5.67 -1.00
C GLN A 130 -11.63 -6.10 -2.32
N PHE A 131 -11.13 -5.12 -3.07
CA PHE A 131 -10.45 -5.30 -4.35
C PHE A 131 -9.13 -4.55 -4.33
N VAL A 132 -8.09 -5.17 -4.89
CA VAL A 132 -6.86 -4.50 -5.33
C VAL A 132 -6.95 -4.35 -6.84
N VAL A 133 -6.83 -3.14 -7.38
CA VAL A 133 -6.93 -2.88 -8.82
C VAL A 133 -5.67 -2.20 -9.34
N ILE A 134 -5.32 -2.53 -10.58
CA ILE A 134 -4.14 -2.01 -11.26
C ILE A 134 -4.44 -1.77 -12.74
N ALA A 135 -3.85 -0.72 -13.31
CA ALA A 135 -3.84 -0.50 -14.76
C ALA A 135 -2.73 -1.30 -15.43
N THR A 136 -3.02 -1.86 -16.60
CA THR A 136 -2.11 -2.73 -17.35
C THR A 136 -2.16 -2.38 -18.84
N GLY A 137 -1.09 -2.71 -19.56
CA GLY A 137 -1.04 -2.53 -21.02
C GLY A 137 -0.85 -1.08 -21.46
N THR A 138 -0.96 -0.87 -22.77
CA THR A 138 -0.80 0.42 -23.43
C THR A 138 -1.64 0.46 -24.70
N GLY A 139 -2.10 1.64 -25.14
CA GLY A 139 -2.88 1.78 -26.37
C GLY A 139 -4.12 0.89 -26.40
N SER A 140 -4.26 0.08 -27.45
CA SER A 140 -5.39 -0.86 -27.64
C SER A 140 -5.43 -1.99 -26.60
N ASP A 141 -4.31 -2.27 -25.93
CA ASP A 141 -4.18 -3.32 -24.93
C ASP A 141 -4.39 -2.80 -23.50
N ALA A 142 -4.69 -1.50 -23.34
CA ALA A 142 -4.90 -0.92 -22.02
C ALA A 142 -6.12 -1.53 -21.32
N ALA A 143 -5.94 -2.01 -20.09
CA ALA A 143 -7.00 -2.58 -19.27
C ALA A 143 -6.85 -2.23 -17.78
N LEU A 144 -7.95 -2.37 -17.03
CA LEU A 144 -7.92 -2.42 -15.56
C LEU A 144 -8.14 -3.86 -15.12
N VAL A 145 -7.29 -4.32 -14.19
CA VAL A 145 -7.39 -5.67 -13.62
C VAL A 145 -7.65 -5.53 -12.12
N ALA A 146 -8.72 -6.16 -11.65
CA ALA A 146 -9.08 -6.19 -10.23
C ALA A 146 -8.90 -7.61 -9.67
N PHE A 147 -8.20 -7.70 -8.55
CA PHE A 147 -7.97 -8.91 -7.78
C PHE A 147 -8.77 -8.85 -6.48
N ALA A 148 -9.38 -9.96 -6.10
CA ALA A 148 -10.09 -10.11 -4.83
C ALA A 148 -10.02 -11.56 -4.37
N ARG A 149 -10.03 -11.79 -3.06
CA ARG A 149 -10.15 -13.15 -2.50
C ARG A 149 -11.44 -13.81 -3.00
N PRO A 150 -11.45 -15.13 -3.27
CA PRO A 150 -12.68 -15.89 -3.49
C PRO A 150 -13.67 -15.68 -2.35
N LYS A 151 -14.98 -15.81 -2.65
CA LYS A 151 -16.03 -15.83 -1.63
C LYS A 151 -16.10 -17.20 -0.96
#